data_AF-A0A6A4F4U3-F1
#
_entry.id   AF-A0A6A4F4U3-F1
#
_cell.length_a   1.000
_cell.length_b   1.000
_cell.length_c   1.000
_cell.angle_alpha   90.00
_cell.angle_beta   90.00
_cell.angle_gamma   90.00
#
_symmetry.space_group_name_H-M   'P 1'
#
loop_
_entity.id
_entity.type
_entity.pdbx_description
1 polymer ?
#
loop_
_entity_poly.entity_id
_entity_poly.type
_entity_poly.pdbx_seq_one_letter_code
_entity_poly.pdbx_strand_id
1 'polypeptide(L)'
;MWSSTDAATKQKRSNTKLVVAFTKIFLGEGFVLDGKSPQYRDDVLELGATAEKELLSFLREHEINARRAQNVLKSMRKLYKAGHLNALVRRYN
;
A
#
# COMPACT_ATOMS: atom_id res chain seq x y z
N MET A 1 -1.03 29.78 7.13
CA MET A 1 -1.90 28.85 7.91
C MET A 1 -2.07 27.57 7.10
N TRP A 2 -1.52 26.44 7.57
CA TRP A 2 -1.72 25.14 6.92
C TRP A 2 -3.15 24.68 7.21
N SER A 3 -4.08 24.95 6.29
CA SER A 3 -5.47 24.55 6.46
C SER A 3 -5.62 23.08 6.10
N SER A 4 -5.87 22.22 7.09
CA SER A 4 -6.07 20.77 6.91
C SER A 4 -7.26 20.42 5.98
N THR A 5 -8.02 21.42 5.54
CA THR A 5 -9.20 21.32 4.70
C THR A 5 -9.00 21.69 3.23
N ASP A 6 -7.82 22.16 2.84
CA ASP A 6 -7.49 22.42 1.44
C ASP A 6 -7.60 21.14 0.58
N ALA A 7 -8.07 21.30 -0.66
CA ALA A 7 -8.32 20.19 -1.58
C ALA A 7 -7.05 19.36 -1.86
N ALA A 8 -5.88 20.00 -1.97
CA ALA A 8 -4.62 19.30 -2.20
C ALA A 8 -4.23 18.43 -0.99
N THR A 9 -4.38 18.94 0.22
CA THR A 9 -4.14 18.18 1.47
C THR A 9 -5.11 17.02 1.61
N LYS A 10 -6.40 17.21 1.27
CA LYS A 10 -7.40 16.13 1.24
C LYS A 10 -7.04 15.05 0.22
N GLN A 11 -6.69 15.45 -1.00
CA GLN A 11 -6.31 14.53 -2.06
C GLN A 11 -5.07 13.73 -1.69
N LYS A 12 -4.06 14.38 -1.11
CA LYS A 12 -2.84 13.72 -0.63
C LYS A 12 -3.16 12.66 0.42
N ARG A 13 -3.96 12.98 1.45
CA ARG A 13 -4.40 12.02 2.47
C ARG A 13 -5.16 10.83 1.87
N SER A 14 -6.10 11.10 0.97
CA SER A 14 -6.87 10.05 0.30
C SER A 14 -5.97 9.12 -0.51
N ASN A 15 -5.03 9.67 -1.27
CA ASN A 15 -4.04 8.88 -2.01
C ASN A 15 -3.15 8.06 -1.08
N THR A 16 -2.68 8.64 0.04
CA THR A 16 -1.88 7.90 1.04
C THR A 16 -2.67 6.74 1.62
N LYS A 17 -3.94 6.93 1.99
CA LYS A 17 -4.81 5.85 2.47
C LYS A 17 -4.95 4.72 1.45
N LEU A 18 -5.15 5.05 0.18
CA LEU A 18 -5.24 4.06 -0.89
C LEU A 18 -3.94 3.31 -1.12
N VAL A 19 -2.79 3.99 -1.11
CA VAL A 19 -1.47 3.34 -1.21
C VAL A 19 -1.30 2.36 -0.06
N VAL A 20 -1.56 2.78 1.18
CA VAL A 20 -1.47 1.91 2.35
C VAL A 20 -2.40 0.70 2.23
N ALA A 21 -3.63 0.88 1.77
CA ALA A 21 -4.57 -0.23 1.56
C ALA A 21 -4.07 -1.22 0.50
N PHE A 22 -3.55 -0.73 -0.62
CA PHE A 22 -2.95 -1.58 -1.65
C PHE A 22 -1.66 -2.26 -1.18
N THR A 23 -0.85 -1.62 -0.35
CA THR A 23 0.36 -2.25 0.20
C THR A 23 0.01 -3.35 1.19
N LYS A 24 -1.02 -3.14 2.04
CA LYS A 24 -1.45 -4.12 3.04
C LYS A 24 -1.85 -5.47 2.45
N ILE A 25 -2.52 -5.50 1.30
CA ILE A 25 -2.95 -6.78 0.67
C ILE A 25 -1.80 -7.68 0.23
N PHE A 26 -0.56 -7.19 0.22
CA PHE A 26 0.65 -7.99 -0.05
C PHE A 26 1.26 -8.62 1.20
N LEU A 27 0.74 -8.34 2.38
CA LEU A 27 1.15 -9.00 3.62
C LEU A 27 0.32 -10.28 3.80
N GLY A 28 0.93 -11.43 3.52
CA GLY A 28 0.26 -12.73 3.60
C GLY A 28 -0.26 -13.09 5.00
N GLU A 29 0.45 -12.69 6.05
CA GLU A 29 0.07 -12.94 7.45
C GLU A 29 -0.74 -11.78 8.06
N GLY A 30 -1.14 -10.81 7.24
CA GLY A 30 -1.87 -9.65 7.70
C GLY A 30 -0.97 -8.55 8.27
N PHE A 31 -1.58 -7.66 9.06
CA PHE A 31 -0.92 -6.52 9.69
C PHE A 31 -1.00 -6.67 11.20
N VAL A 32 -0.16 -7.56 11.74
CA VAL A 32 -0.07 -7.83 13.19
C VAL A 32 1.02 -6.94 13.78
N LEU A 33 0.62 -5.95 14.56
CA LEU A 33 1.53 -5.10 15.32
C LEU A 33 1.08 -5.02 16.77
N ASP A 34 2.02 -5.16 17.69
CA ASP A 34 1.77 -4.89 19.10
C ASP A 34 2.08 -3.42 19.41
N GLY A 35 1.03 -2.62 19.64
CA GLY A 35 1.16 -1.21 19.98
C GLY A 35 1.86 -0.94 21.33
N LYS A 36 2.04 -1.97 22.17
CA LYS A 36 2.78 -1.88 23.43
C LYS A 36 4.24 -2.32 23.31
N SER A 37 4.62 -2.88 22.16
CA SER A 37 5.98 -3.32 21.88
C SER A 37 6.94 -2.13 21.90
N PRO A 38 8.06 -2.19 22.64
CA PRO A 38 9.11 -1.18 22.50
C PRO A 38 9.73 -1.19 21.09
N GLN A 39 9.58 -2.28 20.34
CA GLN A 39 10.02 -2.43 18.95
C GLN A 39 8.96 -1.99 17.93
N TYR A 40 7.79 -1.49 18.35
CA TYR A 40 6.68 -1.17 17.44
C TYR A 40 7.09 -0.35 16.21
N ARG A 41 8.00 0.60 16.35
CA ARG A 41 8.47 1.42 15.22
C ARG A 41 9.29 0.61 14.22
N ASP A 42 10.14 -0.29 14.70
CA ASP A 42 10.98 -1.15 13.88
C ASP A 42 10.10 -2.21 13.20
N ASP A 43 9.15 -2.80 13.94
CA ASP A 43 8.15 -3.74 13.41
C ASP A 43 7.33 -3.10 12.28
N VAL A 44 6.91 -1.84 12.43
CA VAL A 44 6.21 -1.07 11.38
C VAL A 44 7.08 -0.89 10.14
N LEU A 45 8.37 -0.60 10.31
CA LEU A 45 9.30 -0.39 9.20
C LEU A 45 9.59 -1.68 8.45
N GLU A 46 9.87 -2.77 9.16
CA GLU A 46 10.15 -4.08 8.57
C GLU A 46 8.93 -4.61 7.81
N LEU A 47 7.75 -4.51 8.41
CA LEU A 47 6.50 -4.93 7.77
C LEU A 47 6.18 -4.07 6.54
N GLY A 48 6.41 -2.76 6.62
CA GLY A 48 6.28 -1.83 5.49
C GLY A 48 7.23 -2.18 4.34
N ALA A 49 8.51 -2.43 4.63
CA ALA A 49 9.52 -2.80 3.65
C ALA A 49 9.21 -4.15 2.97
N THR A 50 8.70 -5.11 3.74
CA THR A 50 8.26 -6.42 3.25
C THR A 50 7.09 -6.26 2.28
N ALA A 51 6.06 -5.53 2.68
CA ALA A 51 4.91 -5.26 1.83
C ALA A 51 5.28 -4.51 0.55
N GLU A 52 6.19 -3.54 0.63
CA GLU A 52 6.70 -2.81 -0.55
C GLU A 52 7.48 -3.74 -1.50
N LYS A 53 8.31 -4.64 -0.97
CA LYS A 53 9.06 -5.61 -1.78
C LYS A 53 8.10 -6.52 -2.57
N GLU A 54 7.10 -7.09 -1.91
CA GLU A 54 6.10 -7.97 -2.55
C GLU A 54 5.27 -7.21 -3.60
N LEU A 55 4.84 -5.99 -3.25
CA LEU A 55 4.18 -5.06 -4.17
C LEU A 55 5.00 -4.82 -5.46
N LEU A 56 6.30 -4.51 -5.31
CA LEU A 56 7.17 -4.23 -6.45
C LEU A 56 7.44 -5.49 -7.29
N SER A 57 7.57 -6.66 -6.65
CA SER A 57 7.67 -7.93 -7.36
C SER A 57 6.43 -8.22 -8.19
N PHE A 58 5.24 -8.07 -7.61
CA PHE A 58 3.97 -8.21 -8.33
C PHE A 58 3.85 -7.24 -9.52
N LEU A 59 4.26 -5.97 -9.34
CA LEU A 59 4.26 -5.03 -10.47
C LEU A 59 5.22 -5.45 -11.59
N ARG A 60 6.39 -6.03 -11.26
CA ARG A 60 7.32 -6.55 -12.26
C ARG A 60 6.76 -7.75 -13.01
N GLU A 61 6.04 -8.65 -12.34
CA GLU A 61 5.34 -9.78 -12.99
C GLU A 61 4.29 -9.31 -14.00
N HIS A 62 3.73 -8.12 -13.78
CA HIS A 62 2.82 -7.45 -14.70
C HIS A 62 3.51 -6.48 -15.69
N GLU A 63 4.84 -6.55 -15.83
CA GLU A 63 5.66 -5.70 -16.71
C GLU A 63 5.53 -4.19 -16.41
N ILE A 64 5.17 -3.83 -15.18
CA ILE A 64 4.97 -2.45 -14.74
C ILE A 64 6.21 -1.94 -14.01
N ASN A 65 6.95 -1.06 -14.68
CA ASN A 65 8.08 -0.34 -14.08
C ASN A 65 7.64 0.99 -13.43
N ALA A 66 7.04 0.92 -12.24
CA ALA A 66 6.59 2.10 -11.49
C ALA A 66 7.60 2.51 -10.40
N ARG A 67 8.35 3.60 -10.64
CA ARG A 67 9.35 4.12 -9.67
C ARG A 67 8.83 5.20 -8.72
N ARG A 68 7.71 5.84 -9.04
CA ARG A 68 7.11 6.90 -8.21
C ARG A 68 5.81 6.40 -7.60
N ALA A 69 5.55 6.76 -6.34
CA ALA A 69 4.33 6.38 -5.61
C ALA A 69 3.04 6.69 -6.39
N GLN A 70 2.99 7.81 -7.12
CA GLN A 70 1.83 8.16 -7.94
C GLN A 70 1.64 7.23 -9.14
N ASN A 71 2.72 6.75 -9.73
CA ASN A 71 2.67 5.76 -10.82
C ASN A 71 2.26 4.39 -10.28
N VAL A 72 2.79 4.00 -9.11
CA VAL A 72 2.40 2.77 -8.40
C VAL A 72 0.89 2.78 -8.13
N LEU A 73 0.35 3.87 -7.57
CA LEU A 73 -1.08 4.00 -7.30
C LEU A 73 -1.93 3.94 -8.59
N LYS A 74 -1.48 4.60 -9.67
CA LYS A 74 -2.17 4.56 -10.96
C LYS A 74 -2.21 3.14 -11.53
N SER A 75 -1.10 2.43 -11.48
CA SER A 75 -1.00 1.03 -11.93
C SER A 75 -1.86 0.12 -11.07
N MET A 76 -1.86 0.29 -9.75
CA MET A 76 -2.67 -0.50 -8.83
C MET A 76 -4.17 -0.36 -9.08
N ARG A 77 -4.65 0.86 -9.34
CA ARG A 77 -6.06 1.07 -9.71
C ARG A 77 -6.44 0.34 -11.01
N LYS A 78 -5.52 0.24 -11.98
CA LYS A 78 -5.76 -0.50 -13.22
C LYS A 78 -5.83 -2.00 -12.95
N LEU A 79 -4.87 -2.55 -12.20
CA LEU A 79 -4.82 -3.97 -11.83
C LEU A 79 -6.03 -4.39 -11.01
N TYR A 80 -6.49 -3.54 -10.09
CA TYR A 80 -7.73 -3.76 -9.33
C TYR A 80 -8.96 -3.86 -10.25
N LYS A 81 -9.13 -2.89 -11.16
CA LYS A 81 -10.26 -2.88 -12.10
C LYS A 81 -10.24 -4.07 -13.06
N ALA A 82 -9.07 -4.55 -13.43
CA ALA A 82 -8.89 -5.73 -14.25
C ALA A 82 -9.02 -7.07 -13.47
N GLY A 83 -9.21 -7.00 -12.14
CA GLY A 83 -9.41 -8.18 -11.29
C GLY A 83 -8.13 -8.93 -10.91
N HIS A 84 -6.94 -8.44 -11.27
CA HIS A 84 -5.66 -9.10 -10.96
C HIS A 84 -5.36 -9.15 -9.46
N LEU A 85 -5.99 -8.27 -8.67
CA LEU A 85 -5.85 -8.25 -7.21
C LEU A 85 -6.89 -9.13 -6.48
N ASN A 86 -7.85 -9.74 -7.18
CA ASN A 86 -8.97 -10.43 -6.54
C ASN A 86 -8.53 -11.58 -5.62
N ALA A 87 -7.52 -12.35 -6.03
CA ALA A 87 -6.98 -13.44 -5.21
C ALA A 87 -6.31 -12.92 -3.92
N LEU A 88 -5.60 -11.80 -3.98
CA LEU A 88 -4.97 -11.16 -2.82
C LEU A 88 -6.02 -10.56 -1.89
N VAL A 89 -7.03 -9.88 -2.45
CA VAL A 89 -8.13 -9.28 -1.68
C VAL A 89 -8.94 -10.33 -0.93
N ARG A 90 -9.18 -11.51 -1.53
CA ARG A 90 -9.87 -12.63 -0.86
C ARG A 90 -9.15 -13.19 0.37
N ARG A 91 -7.84 -12.93 0.52
CA ARG A 91 -7.09 -13.35 1.72
C ARG A 91 -7.32 -12.41 2.91
N TYR A 92 -7.87 -11.23 2.65
CA TYR A 92 -8.07 -10.16 3.62
C TYR A 92 -9.54 -9.91 4.01
N ASN A 93 -10.49 -10.54 3.31
CA ASN A 93 -11.93 -10.53 3.61
C ASN A 93 -12.36 -11.87 4.19
#